data_AF-A0A350C0V4-F1
#
_entry.id   AF-A0A350C0V4-F1
#
_cell.length_a   1.000
_cell.length_b   1.000
_cell.length_c   1.000
_cell.angle_alpha   90.00
_cell.angle_beta   90.00
_cell.angle_gamma   90.00
#
_symmetry.space_group_name_H-M   'P 1'
#
loop_
_entity.id
_entity.type
_entity.pdbx_description
1 polymer ?
#
loop_
_entity_poly.entity_id
_entity_poly.type
_entity_poly.pdbx_seq_one_letter_code
_entity_poly.pdbx_strand_id
1 'polypeptide(L)'
;MKKKAIIFIMALVLSLTGCASGKSPSAESHADSSVETIAQTTAAVTGKLEKPADDSVSDKSVSETNTEQMQSTIVDETLTSMLKPLDSIMVVEFVTSYGYNPTDPVVYWTTMYYYLCLYGPRASGTSYDKNEAYLIVGADVVREVGRVLYGETVAMPPIPDTIARISLHDDGNYYVKNDPRPDCYPEFVSAVKNDDGSYEAIAQLTDVHGKILINHSFHLTPKSSVNNLLGQQYYYTVSSAGVG
;
A
#
# COMPACT_ATOMS: atom_id res chain seq x y z
N MET A 1 6.60 -59.80 28.56
CA MET A 1 6.15 -58.45 29.00
C MET A 1 4.64 -58.37 28.80
N LYS A 2 3.90 -57.87 29.80
CA LYS A 2 2.44 -57.94 29.88
C LYS A 2 1.78 -57.01 28.84
N LYS A 3 0.74 -57.54 28.19
CA LYS A 3 -0.22 -56.84 27.31
C LYS A 3 -0.89 -55.67 28.04
N LYS A 4 -1.13 -54.55 27.36
CA LYS A 4 -2.46 -53.90 27.28
C LYS A 4 -2.59 -53.14 25.96
N ALA A 5 -3.66 -53.44 25.26
CA ALA A 5 -4.11 -52.80 24.04
C ALA A 5 -5.49 -52.20 24.31
N ILE A 6 -5.79 -51.07 23.64
CA ILE A 6 -7.10 -50.70 23.06
C ILE A 6 -8.22 -50.36 24.10
N ILE A 7 -9.11 -49.37 23.97
CA ILE A 7 -9.30 -48.14 23.19
C ILE A 7 -10.71 -47.62 23.64
N PHE A 8 -11.01 -46.33 23.40
CA PHE A 8 -12.33 -45.70 23.15
C PHE A 8 -13.26 -45.17 24.26
N ILE A 9 -13.70 -43.92 23.97
CA ILE A 9 -15.08 -43.40 23.88
C ILE A 9 -15.50 -42.27 24.86
N MET A 10 -15.92 -41.17 24.21
CA MET A 10 -16.90 -40.13 24.55
C MET A 10 -16.63 -39.07 25.62
N ALA A 11 -16.67 -37.80 25.17
CA ALA A 11 -17.78 -36.91 25.53
C ALA A 11 -18.02 -35.87 24.42
N LEU A 12 -19.13 -36.05 23.69
CA LEU A 12 -19.74 -35.03 22.83
C LEU A 12 -20.79 -34.33 23.70
N VAL A 13 -20.66 -33.02 23.93
CA VAL A 13 -21.70 -32.22 24.58
C VAL A 13 -22.41 -31.41 23.50
N LEU A 14 -23.61 -31.87 23.15
CA LEU A 14 -24.63 -31.11 22.46
C LEU A 14 -25.57 -30.53 23.52
N SER A 15 -25.85 -29.23 23.44
CA SER A 15 -27.02 -28.62 24.10
C SER A 15 -27.77 -27.76 23.08
N LEU A 16 -28.92 -28.28 22.65
CA LEU A 16 -30.01 -27.56 22.00
C LEU A 16 -31.24 -27.70 22.91
N THR A 17 -31.80 -26.59 23.39
CA THR A 17 -33.24 -26.35 23.67
C THR A 17 -33.39 -24.89 24.11
N GLY A 18 -34.36 -24.08 23.67
CA GLY A 18 -35.50 -24.32 22.77
C GLY A 18 -36.31 -23.04 22.48
N CYS A 19 -37.12 -23.18 21.42
CA CYS A 19 -38.37 -22.52 21.01
C CYS A 19 -39.22 -21.83 22.11
N ALA A 20 -40.20 -20.96 21.88
CA ALA A 20 -40.78 -20.19 20.75
C ALA A 20 -42.00 -19.42 21.32
N SER A 21 -42.44 -18.34 20.65
CA SER A 21 -43.86 -17.91 20.46
C SER A 21 -43.86 -16.44 19.95
N GLY A 22 -44.59 -16.03 18.92
CA GLY A 22 -45.56 -16.70 18.06
C GLY A 22 -46.03 -15.81 16.90
N LYS A 23 -46.69 -16.47 15.92
CA LYS A 23 -47.70 -16.07 14.92
C LYS A 23 -48.32 -14.66 15.09
N SER A 24 -48.75 -13.93 14.06
CA SER A 24 -49.23 -14.32 12.72
C SER A 24 -49.28 -13.11 11.76
N PRO A 25 -49.49 -13.33 10.45
CA PRO A 25 -49.49 -12.31 9.39
C PRO A 25 -50.92 -11.93 8.93
N SER A 26 -51.06 -10.78 8.25
CA SER A 26 -52.14 -10.33 7.32
C SER A 26 -51.83 -8.85 6.98
N ALA A 27 -52.06 -8.24 5.82
CA ALA A 27 -52.53 -8.60 4.49
C ALA A 27 -52.25 -7.39 3.55
N GLU A 28 -52.25 -7.63 2.23
CA GLU A 28 -52.61 -6.71 1.12
C GLU A 28 -51.83 -5.38 0.94
N SER A 29 -51.06 -5.21 -0.14
CA SER A 29 -51.51 -4.74 -1.48
C SER A 29 -52.12 -3.34 -1.47
N HIS A 30 -51.41 -2.35 -2.03
CA HIS A 30 -51.87 -1.55 -3.17
C HIS A 30 -50.79 -0.57 -3.65
N ALA A 31 -50.68 -0.47 -4.98
CA ALA A 31 -49.98 0.58 -5.72
C ALA A 31 -50.64 1.95 -5.49
N ASP A 32 -49.90 3.06 -5.59
CA ASP A 32 -50.03 3.95 -6.76
C ASP A 32 -48.94 5.06 -6.77
N SER A 33 -48.63 5.44 -8.00
CA SER A 33 -47.96 6.60 -8.57
C SER A 33 -47.97 7.91 -7.78
N SER A 34 -46.90 8.69 -7.92
CA SER A 34 -46.97 10.08 -8.46
C SER A 34 -45.56 10.65 -8.69
N VAL A 35 -45.27 10.92 -9.97
CA VAL A 35 -44.20 11.79 -10.46
C VAL A 35 -44.70 13.23 -10.39
N GLU A 36 -43.86 14.18 -9.98
CA GLU A 36 -43.86 15.51 -10.62
C GLU A 36 -42.50 16.21 -10.48
N THR A 37 -42.00 16.62 -11.64
CA THR A 37 -40.80 17.42 -11.93
C THR A 37 -41.24 18.85 -12.26
N ILE A 38 -40.26 19.76 -12.42
CA ILE A 38 -40.28 21.09 -13.10
C ILE A 38 -40.31 22.25 -12.07
N ALA A 39 -39.52 23.33 -12.12
CA ALA A 39 -38.76 23.97 -13.19
C ALA A 39 -37.58 24.83 -12.66
N GLN A 40 -36.57 25.01 -13.51
CA GLN A 40 -35.67 26.17 -13.56
C GLN A 40 -36.42 27.43 -14.03
N THR A 41 -35.96 28.64 -13.66
CA THR A 41 -35.88 29.78 -14.61
C THR A 41 -34.79 30.78 -14.20
N THR A 42 -34.10 31.26 -15.23
CA THR A 42 -33.02 32.25 -15.40
C THR A 42 -33.40 33.73 -15.17
N ALA A 43 -32.41 34.59 -14.91
CA ALA A 43 -32.27 35.91 -15.59
C ALA A 43 -30.88 36.55 -15.34
N ALA A 44 -30.31 37.11 -16.40
CA ALA A 44 -29.12 37.97 -16.42
C ALA A 44 -29.53 39.42 -16.77
N VAL A 45 -28.88 40.45 -16.21
CA VAL A 45 -28.85 41.83 -16.76
C VAL A 45 -27.50 42.52 -16.44
N THR A 46 -27.05 43.26 -17.45
CA THR A 46 -25.80 43.97 -17.76
C THR A 46 -25.61 45.35 -17.07
N GLY A 47 -24.36 45.84 -17.01
CA GLY A 47 -24.01 47.26 -16.76
C GLY A 47 -22.50 47.53 -16.93
N LYS A 48 -22.12 48.66 -17.56
CA LYS A 48 -20.89 48.91 -18.34
C LYS A 48 -20.12 50.18 -17.87
N LEU A 49 -18.77 50.14 -17.93
CA LEU A 49 -17.69 51.18 -18.04
C LEU A 49 -17.76 52.55 -17.30
N GLU A 50 -16.63 52.99 -16.71
CA GLU A 50 -15.81 54.15 -17.17
C GLU A 50 -14.50 54.36 -16.36
N LYS A 51 -13.46 54.91 -17.04
CA LYS A 51 -12.14 55.41 -16.55
C LYS A 51 -12.01 56.89 -16.98
N PRO A 52 -11.26 57.78 -16.28
CA PRO A 52 -9.90 58.23 -16.74
C PRO A 52 -8.90 58.52 -15.58
N ALA A 53 -7.58 58.23 -15.71
CA ALA A 53 -6.39 59.14 -15.86
C ALA A 53 -6.20 60.18 -14.70
N ASP A 54 -5.05 60.38 -14.03
CA ASP A 54 -3.67 60.64 -14.51
C ASP A 54 -2.61 60.65 -13.36
N ASP A 55 -1.33 60.47 -13.73
CA ASP A 55 0.00 60.69 -13.13
C ASP A 55 0.31 60.82 -11.60
N SER A 56 1.28 60.03 -11.12
CA SER A 56 2.55 60.55 -10.55
C SER A 56 3.52 59.44 -10.06
N VAL A 57 4.80 59.72 -10.27
CA VAL A 57 6.01 58.90 -10.06
C VAL A 57 6.28 58.55 -8.58
N SER A 58 6.66 57.31 -8.29
CA SER A 58 7.62 57.01 -7.22
C SER A 58 8.41 55.74 -7.51
N ASP A 59 9.71 55.88 -7.29
CA ASP A 59 10.81 54.96 -7.53
C ASP A 59 10.92 53.87 -6.44
N LYS A 60 11.57 52.75 -6.79
CA LYS A 60 12.06 51.63 -5.95
C LYS A 60 11.03 50.70 -5.26
N SER A 61 11.00 49.45 -5.71
CA SER A 61 11.51 48.32 -4.91
C SER A 61 11.55 47.05 -5.75
N VAL A 62 12.72 46.42 -5.77
CA VAL A 62 12.94 45.05 -6.23
C VAL A 62 11.92 44.13 -5.56
N SER A 63 11.22 43.33 -6.35
CA SER A 63 10.67 42.06 -5.88
C SER A 63 10.71 41.09 -7.04
N GLU A 64 11.92 40.57 -7.25
CA GLU A 64 12.09 39.22 -7.79
C GLU A 64 11.32 38.30 -6.83
N THR A 65 10.07 37.99 -7.18
CA THR A 65 9.40 36.88 -6.52
C THR A 65 10.06 35.64 -7.07
N ASN A 66 11.05 35.17 -6.30
CA ASN A 66 11.67 33.86 -6.40
C ASN A 66 10.59 32.87 -6.82
N THR A 67 10.66 32.43 -8.07
CA THR A 67 10.03 31.19 -8.48
C THR A 67 10.69 30.15 -7.60
N GLU A 68 9.93 29.54 -6.69
CA GLU A 68 10.41 28.46 -5.84
C GLU A 68 11.09 27.44 -6.74
N GLN A 69 12.41 27.51 -6.69
CA GLN A 69 13.31 26.63 -7.35
C GLN A 69 13.11 25.28 -6.66
N MET A 70 12.32 24.39 -7.27
CA MET A 70 12.43 22.95 -7.03
C MET A 70 13.83 22.50 -7.47
N GLN A 71 14.84 22.90 -6.69
CA GLN A 71 16.12 22.21 -6.57
C GLN A 71 15.95 21.31 -5.35
N SER A 72 16.15 20.00 -5.40
CA SER A 72 17.12 19.28 -6.21
C SER A 72 16.72 17.80 -6.24
N THR A 73 16.60 17.24 -7.44
CA THR A 73 16.59 15.79 -7.69
C THR A 73 17.98 15.24 -7.38
N ILE A 74 18.29 15.00 -6.11
CA ILE A 74 19.39 14.11 -5.73
C ILE A 74 18.75 12.93 -5.00
N VAL A 75 18.35 11.95 -5.80
CA VAL A 75 18.27 10.57 -5.33
C VAL A 75 19.72 10.10 -5.31
N ASP A 76 20.34 10.11 -4.14
CA ASP A 76 21.67 9.52 -4.01
C ASP A 76 21.59 7.99 -4.14
N GLU A 77 22.75 7.34 -4.30
CA GLU A 77 22.82 5.88 -4.46
C GLU A 77 22.20 5.12 -3.26
N THR A 78 22.18 5.72 -2.06
CA THR A 78 21.64 5.10 -0.85
C THR A 78 20.10 5.11 -0.83
N LEU A 79 19.48 6.07 -1.52
CA LEU A 79 18.03 6.18 -1.64
C LEU A 79 17.47 5.35 -2.81
N THR A 80 18.27 5.10 -3.84
CA THR A 80 17.82 4.41 -5.06
C THR A 80 17.27 3.01 -4.76
N SER A 81 17.80 2.32 -3.75
CA SER A 81 17.30 1.02 -3.32
C SER A 81 15.87 1.05 -2.78
N MET A 82 15.44 2.20 -2.24
CA MET A 82 14.10 2.37 -1.69
C MET A 82 13.00 2.38 -2.75
N LEU A 83 13.30 2.52 -4.04
CA LEU A 83 12.25 2.46 -5.06
C LEU A 83 11.51 1.11 -5.07
N LYS A 84 12.20 0.01 -4.69
CA LYS A 84 11.60 -1.34 -4.61
C LYS A 84 10.52 -1.48 -3.52
N PRO A 85 10.78 -1.11 -2.24
CA PRO A 85 9.71 -1.11 -1.24
C PRO A 85 8.60 -0.12 -1.58
N LEU A 86 8.94 1.07 -2.09
CA LEU A 86 7.94 2.07 -2.50
C LEU A 86 7.01 1.54 -3.61
N ASP A 87 7.57 0.89 -4.63
CA ASP A 87 6.82 0.23 -5.70
C ASP A 87 5.80 -0.77 -5.14
N SER A 88 6.23 -1.67 -4.25
CA SER A 88 5.31 -2.67 -3.68
C SER A 88 4.17 -2.04 -2.88
N ILE A 89 4.41 -0.93 -2.17
CA ILE A 89 3.39 -0.21 -1.42
C ILE A 89 2.39 0.44 -2.38
N MET A 90 2.88 1.16 -3.41
CA MET A 90 2.03 1.80 -4.41
C MET A 90 1.21 0.78 -5.20
N VAL A 91 1.79 -0.37 -5.54
CA VAL A 91 1.08 -1.46 -6.22
C VAL A 91 -0.05 -2.01 -5.37
N VAL A 92 0.14 -2.19 -4.06
CA VAL A 92 -0.94 -2.62 -3.16
C VAL A 92 -2.09 -1.63 -3.17
N GLU A 93 -1.81 -0.33 -3.04
CA GLU A 93 -2.86 0.68 -3.10
C GLU A 93 -3.56 0.68 -4.45
N PHE A 94 -2.82 0.59 -5.55
CA PHE A 94 -3.39 0.55 -6.89
C PHE A 94 -4.33 -0.65 -7.10
N VAL A 95 -3.94 -1.84 -6.65
CA VAL A 95 -4.70 -3.08 -6.93
C VAL A 95 -5.78 -3.40 -5.90
N THR A 96 -5.69 -2.85 -4.68
CA THR A 96 -6.62 -3.17 -3.58
C THR A 96 -7.34 -1.96 -2.99
N SER A 97 -6.89 -0.73 -3.31
CA SER A 97 -7.31 0.51 -2.66
C SER A 97 -7.00 0.58 -1.16
N TYR A 98 -6.17 -0.32 -0.63
CA TYR A 98 -5.67 -0.22 0.74
C TYR A 98 -4.43 0.65 0.80
N GLY A 99 -4.50 1.71 1.61
CA GLY A 99 -3.35 2.55 1.90
C GLY A 99 -2.35 1.88 2.83
N TYR A 100 -1.18 2.52 2.97
CA TYR A 100 -0.11 2.05 3.84
C TYR A 100 -0.57 1.96 5.31
N ASN A 101 -0.64 0.74 5.82
CA ASN A 101 -0.90 0.45 7.22
C ASN A 101 -0.10 -0.79 7.65
N PRO A 102 1.07 -0.62 8.28
CA PRO A 102 1.95 -1.74 8.66
C PRO A 102 1.35 -2.62 9.77
N THR A 103 0.30 -2.15 10.46
CA THR A 103 -0.36 -2.92 11.53
C THR A 103 -1.51 -3.78 11.05
N ASP A 104 -2.00 -3.54 9.83
CA ASP A 104 -3.04 -4.37 9.22
C ASP A 104 -2.40 -5.61 8.58
N PRO A 105 -2.73 -6.83 9.05
CA PRO A 105 -2.13 -8.06 8.52
C PRO A 105 -2.37 -8.28 7.02
N VAL A 106 -3.53 -7.85 6.49
CA VAL A 106 -3.84 -8.00 5.06
C VAL A 106 -2.95 -7.09 4.24
N VAL A 107 -2.81 -5.81 4.65
CA VAL A 107 -1.89 -4.86 3.98
C VAL A 107 -0.44 -5.34 4.10
N TYR A 108 -0.05 -5.80 5.30
CA TYR A 108 1.30 -6.29 5.57
C TYR A 108 1.70 -7.39 4.59
N TRP A 109 0.90 -8.45 4.52
CA TRP A 109 1.21 -9.63 3.72
C TRP A 109 0.96 -9.43 2.23
N THR A 110 0.04 -8.55 1.82
CA THR A 110 -0.17 -8.23 0.41
C THR A 110 1.01 -7.43 -0.16
N THR A 111 1.57 -6.48 0.61
CA THR A 111 2.75 -5.73 0.17
C THR A 111 3.98 -6.64 0.15
N MET A 112 4.16 -7.48 1.18
CA MET A 112 5.21 -8.50 1.23
C MET A 112 5.15 -9.40 -0.02
N TYR A 113 3.95 -9.88 -0.34
CA TYR A 113 3.69 -10.70 -1.52
C TYR A 113 4.16 -10.00 -2.80
N TYR A 114 3.71 -8.77 -3.06
CA TYR A 114 4.13 -8.06 -4.28
C TYR A 114 5.62 -7.78 -4.31
N TYR A 115 6.23 -7.37 -3.19
CA TYR A 115 7.67 -7.18 -3.11
C TYR A 115 8.43 -8.46 -3.50
N LEU A 116 8.03 -9.60 -2.94
CA LEU A 116 8.67 -10.89 -3.20
C LEU A 116 8.46 -11.35 -4.64
N CYS A 117 7.28 -11.17 -5.23
CA CYS A 117 7.06 -11.48 -6.65
C CYS A 117 7.93 -10.62 -7.58
N LEU A 118 8.09 -9.34 -7.27
CA LEU A 118 8.82 -8.37 -8.09
C LEU A 118 10.34 -8.57 -8.02
N TYR A 119 10.84 -8.77 -6.80
CA TYR A 119 12.26 -8.63 -6.51
C TYR A 119 12.89 -9.91 -5.95
N GLY A 120 12.06 -10.81 -5.40
CA GLY A 120 12.49 -12.08 -4.81
C GLY A 120 13.18 -13.04 -5.77
N PRO A 121 12.75 -13.25 -7.03
CA PRO A 121 13.39 -14.24 -7.92
C PRO A 121 14.87 -14.03 -8.20
N ARG A 122 15.40 -12.81 -7.95
CA ARG A 122 16.82 -12.47 -8.15
C ARG A 122 17.63 -12.50 -6.85
N ALA A 123 17.02 -12.93 -5.75
CA ALA A 123 17.61 -12.85 -4.44
C ALA A 123 18.36 -14.11 -4.02
N SER A 124 19.51 -13.93 -3.40
CA SER A 124 20.14 -14.96 -2.59
C SER A 124 19.20 -15.43 -1.48
N GLY A 125 19.13 -16.75 -1.25
CA GLY A 125 18.21 -17.33 -0.26
C GLY A 125 16.78 -17.54 -0.78
N THR A 126 16.58 -17.41 -2.09
CA THR A 126 15.35 -17.81 -2.77
C THR A 126 15.62 -18.89 -3.81
N SER A 127 14.61 -19.70 -4.08
CA SER A 127 14.60 -20.66 -5.19
C SER A 127 13.23 -20.65 -5.85
N TYR A 128 13.14 -21.16 -7.07
CA TYR A 128 11.91 -21.17 -7.84
C TYR A 128 11.52 -22.60 -8.22
N ASP A 129 10.34 -23.02 -7.78
CA ASP A 129 9.72 -24.24 -8.27
C ASP A 129 8.97 -23.93 -9.57
N LYS A 130 9.54 -24.42 -10.68
CA LYS A 130 8.98 -24.20 -12.02
C LYS A 130 7.70 -24.97 -12.28
N ASN A 131 7.46 -26.07 -11.56
CA ASN A 131 6.30 -26.92 -11.81
C ASN A 131 5.04 -26.31 -11.19
N GLU A 132 5.19 -25.77 -9.99
CA GLU A 132 4.08 -25.23 -9.19
C GLU A 132 4.01 -23.69 -9.25
N ALA A 133 4.95 -23.05 -9.95
CA ALA A 133 5.08 -21.60 -10.07
C ALA A 133 5.20 -20.89 -8.71
N TYR A 134 5.92 -21.49 -7.76
CA TYR A 134 6.23 -20.89 -6.47
C TYR A 134 7.63 -20.33 -6.41
N LEU A 135 7.74 -19.12 -5.86
CA LEU A 135 8.98 -18.65 -5.27
C LEU A 135 9.06 -19.17 -3.83
N ILE A 136 10.10 -19.93 -3.53
CA ILE A 136 10.41 -20.44 -2.19
C ILE A 136 11.39 -19.48 -1.53
N VAL A 137 11.04 -18.96 -0.36
CA VAL A 137 11.73 -17.87 0.32
C VAL A 137 12.04 -18.27 1.76
N GLY A 138 13.30 -18.21 2.17
CA GLY A 138 13.67 -18.47 3.56
C GLY A 138 13.07 -17.44 4.53
N ALA A 139 12.75 -17.86 5.76
CA ALA A 139 12.17 -16.99 6.79
C ALA A 139 13.02 -15.74 7.11
N ASP A 140 14.33 -15.84 6.98
CA ASP A 140 15.24 -14.70 7.18
C ASP A 140 15.04 -13.63 6.09
N VAL A 141 14.85 -14.03 4.84
CA VAL A 141 14.58 -13.09 3.73
C VAL A 141 13.24 -12.39 3.97
N VAL A 142 12.18 -13.12 4.34
CA VAL A 142 10.87 -12.53 4.63
C VAL A 142 10.97 -11.51 5.78
N ARG A 143 11.68 -11.84 6.86
CA ARG A 143 11.87 -10.93 8.00
C ARG A 143 12.60 -9.66 7.59
N GLU A 144 13.65 -9.79 6.78
CA GLU A 144 14.42 -8.65 6.30
C GLU A 144 13.64 -7.76 5.33
N VAL A 145 12.83 -8.35 4.43
CA VAL A 145 11.87 -7.60 3.61
C VAL A 145 10.91 -6.80 4.49
N GLY A 146 10.36 -7.44 5.53
CA GLY A 146 9.47 -6.77 6.49
C GLY A 146 10.12 -5.56 7.15
N ARG A 147 11.39 -5.66 7.53
CA ARG A 147 12.17 -4.54 8.12
C ARG A 147 12.42 -3.38 7.15
N VAL A 148 12.52 -3.67 5.86
CA VAL A 148 12.68 -2.64 4.82
C VAL A 148 11.34 -1.97 4.50
N LEU A 149 10.25 -2.74 4.48
CA LEU A 149 8.91 -2.23 4.21
C LEU A 149 8.30 -1.44 5.37
N TYR A 150 8.59 -1.82 6.62
CA TYR A 150 7.82 -1.35 7.78
C TYR A 150 8.65 -0.93 9.00
N GLY A 151 9.97 -1.02 8.90
CA GLY A 151 10.89 -0.71 9.99
C GLY A 151 11.15 -1.86 10.95
N GLU A 152 12.08 -1.63 11.88
CA GLU A 152 12.59 -2.67 12.80
C GLU A 152 11.64 -2.96 13.97
N THR A 153 10.70 -2.05 14.26
CA THR A 153 9.78 -2.13 15.40
C THR A 153 8.46 -2.81 15.07
N VAL A 154 8.13 -2.94 13.78
CA VAL A 154 6.89 -3.60 13.35
C VAL A 154 7.07 -5.11 13.38
N ALA A 155 6.30 -5.76 14.26
CA ALA A 155 6.26 -7.21 14.34
C ALA A 155 5.53 -7.80 13.13
N MET A 156 6.09 -8.86 12.55
CA MET A 156 5.44 -9.60 11.47
C MET A 156 4.18 -10.29 12.02
N PRO A 157 2.97 -9.93 11.54
CA PRO A 157 1.74 -10.55 11.99
C PRO A 157 1.60 -11.97 11.41
N PRO A 158 0.75 -12.84 11.99
CA PRO A 158 0.39 -14.10 11.35
C PRO A 158 -0.26 -13.85 9.97
N ILE A 159 -0.09 -14.80 9.04
CA ILE A 159 -0.71 -14.72 7.70
C ILE A 159 -2.24 -14.87 7.86
N PRO A 160 -3.06 -13.92 7.38
CA PRO A 160 -4.51 -14.06 7.41
C PRO A 160 -5.00 -15.17 6.48
N ASP A 161 -6.06 -15.87 6.87
CA ASP A 161 -6.69 -16.93 6.05
C ASP A 161 -7.18 -16.40 4.68
N THR A 162 -7.42 -15.10 4.56
CA THR A 162 -7.81 -14.43 3.30
C THR A 162 -6.66 -14.32 2.30
N ILE A 163 -5.41 -14.52 2.73
CA ILE A 163 -4.21 -14.45 1.90
C ILE A 163 -3.77 -15.87 1.52
N ALA A 164 -4.18 -16.32 0.34
CA ALA A 164 -3.81 -17.64 -0.18
C ALA A 164 -2.55 -17.65 -1.07
N ARG A 165 -1.96 -16.48 -1.34
CA ARG A 165 -0.83 -16.34 -2.28
C ARG A 165 0.55 -16.47 -1.61
N ILE A 166 0.58 -16.55 -0.29
CA ILE A 166 1.79 -16.80 0.50
C ILE A 166 1.43 -17.72 1.68
N SER A 167 2.25 -18.74 1.92
CA SER A 167 2.07 -19.69 3.01
C SER A 167 3.41 -20.05 3.65
N LEU A 168 3.42 -20.26 4.97
CA LEU A 168 4.55 -20.84 5.70
C LEU A 168 4.41 -22.36 5.71
N HIS A 169 5.46 -23.07 5.34
CA HIS A 169 5.49 -24.53 5.28
C HIS A 169 6.34 -25.13 6.42
N ASP A 170 6.18 -26.44 6.66
CA ASP A 170 6.84 -27.18 7.75
C ASP A 170 8.39 -27.18 7.65
N ASP A 171 8.92 -26.92 6.46
CA ASP A 171 10.35 -26.75 6.21
C ASP A 171 10.90 -25.39 6.68
N GLY A 172 10.03 -24.51 7.19
CA GLY A 172 10.36 -23.17 7.66
C GLY A 172 10.46 -22.13 6.52
N ASN A 173 10.14 -22.50 5.28
CA ASN A 173 10.15 -21.60 4.14
C ASN A 173 8.76 -21.07 3.82
N TYR A 174 8.73 -19.90 3.17
CA TYR A 174 7.53 -19.30 2.62
C TYR A 174 7.41 -19.65 1.15
N TYR A 175 6.23 -20.10 0.76
CA TYR A 175 5.90 -20.42 -0.64
C TYR A 175 5.02 -19.30 -1.16
N VAL A 176 5.53 -18.57 -2.14
CA VAL A 176 4.90 -17.37 -2.70
C VAL A 176 4.47 -17.66 -4.12
N LYS A 177 3.17 -17.59 -4.39
CA LYS A 177 2.63 -17.89 -5.72
C LYS A 177 3.02 -16.79 -6.70
N ASN A 178 3.70 -17.16 -7.78
CA ASN A 178 4.13 -16.21 -8.79
C ASN A 178 2.98 -15.90 -9.76
N ASP A 179 2.15 -14.90 -9.45
CA ASP A 179 1.09 -14.42 -10.34
C ASP A 179 1.57 -13.18 -11.14
N PRO A 180 1.03 -12.94 -12.35
CA PRO A 180 1.32 -11.74 -13.12
C PRO A 180 0.93 -10.46 -12.37
N ARG A 181 1.81 -9.45 -12.44
CA ARG A 181 1.55 -8.08 -11.93
C ARG A 181 0.86 -7.21 -12.99
N PRO A 182 0.23 -6.11 -12.58
CA PRO A 182 -0.07 -5.02 -13.50
C PRO A 182 1.22 -4.45 -14.12
N ASP A 183 1.19 -4.16 -15.42
CA ASP A 183 2.28 -3.51 -16.14
C ASP A 183 2.36 -2.04 -15.74
N CYS A 184 3.18 -1.77 -14.72
CA CYS A 184 3.37 -0.45 -14.14
C CYS A 184 4.83 -0.22 -13.75
N TYR A 185 5.26 1.03 -13.67
CA TYR A 185 6.66 1.41 -13.47
C TYR A 185 6.78 2.45 -12.35
N PRO A 186 7.56 2.17 -11.29
CA PRO A 186 7.80 3.13 -10.23
C PRO A 186 8.90 4.11 -10.65
N GLU A 187 8.78 5.37 -10.23
CA GLU A 187 9.86 6.36 -10.36
C GLU A 187 9.85 7.34 -9.18
N PHE A 188 11.03 7.85 -8.84
CA PHE A 188 11.15 8.98 -7.92
C PHE A 188 10.83 10.27 -8.65
N VAL A 189 9.98 11.10 -8.05
CA VAL A 189 9.68 12.46 -8.50
C VAL A 189 10.61 13.44 -7.79
N SER A 190 10.72 13.31 -6.47
CA SER A 190 11.60 14.14 -5.65
C SER A 190 12.01 13.42 -4.37
N ALA A 191 13.08 13.89 -3.76
CA ALA A 191 13.47 13.49 -2.42
C ALA A 191 14.20 14.64 -1.74
N VAL A 192 13.77 14.99 -0.54
CA VAL A 192 14.35 16.06 0.28
C VAL A 192 14.87 15.45 1.57
N LYS A 193 16.16 15.63 1.83
CA LYS A 193 16.79 15.16 3.07
C LYS A 193 16.52 16.13 4.21
N ASN A 194 16.10 15.61 5.34
CA ASN A 194 15.93 16.34 6.59
C ASN A 194 17.24 16.38 7.40
N ASP A 195 17.33 17.30 8.37
CA ASP A 195 18.50 17.47 9.22
C ASP A 195 18.83 16.24 10.08
N ASP A 196 17.82 15.42 10.39
CA ASP A 196 17.97 14.16 11.14
C ASP A 196 18.43 12.98 10.26
N GLY A 197 18.65 13.22 8.97
CA GLY A 197 19.08 12.24 7.98
C GLY A 197 17.94 11.42 7.35
N SER A 198 16.69 11.61 7.77
CA SER A 198 15.51 11.09 7.07
C SER A 198 15.27 11.79 5.73
N TYR A 199 14.37 11.25 4.92
CA TYR A 199 13.95 11.86 3.66
C TYR A 199 12.42 11.97 3.59
N GLU A 200 11.94 13.09 3.06
CA GLU A 200 10.62 13.19 2.43
C GLU A 200 10.78 12.89 0.95
N ALA A 201 10.24 11.77 0.48
CA ALA A 201 10.34 11.34 -0.90
C ALA A 201 8.97 11.31 -1.56
N ILE A 202 8.88 11.82 -2.79
CA ILE A 202 7.72 11.63 -3.65
C ILE A 202 8.08 10.58 -4.70
N ALA A 203 7.26 9.55 -4.81
CA ALA A 203 7.37 8.54 -5.85
C ALA A 203 6.01 8.33 -6.51
N GLN A 204 6.05 7.98 -7.79
CA GLN A 204 4.86 7.71 -8.58
C GLN A 204 4.93 6.35 -9.26
N LEU A 205 3.77 5.79 -9.52
CA LEU A 205 3.58 4.57 -10.30
C LEU A 205 2.88 4.95 -11.61
N THR A 206 3.48 4.63 -12.75
CA THR A 206 2.93 4.92 -14.08
C THR A 206 2.56 3.66 -14.85
N ASP A 207 1.62 3.74 -15.80
CA ASP A 207 1.37 2.66 -16.75
C ASP A 207 2.37 2.68 -17.93
N VAL A 208 2.24 1.71 -18.84
CA VAL A 208 3.05 1.61 -20.08
C VAL A 208 2.95 2.81 -21.02
N HIS A 209 1.96 3.69 -20.81
CA HIS A 209 1.74 4.90 -21.61
C HIS A 209 2.16 6.18 -20.85
N GLY A 210 2.75 6.04 -19.66
CA GLY A 210 3.18 7.17 -18.83
C GLY A 210 2.04 7.85 -18.06
N LYS A 211 0.85 7.25 -18.01
CA LYS A 211 -0.23 7.78 -17.16
C LYS A 211 0.09 7.48 -15.70
N ILE A 212 0.02 8.50 -14.85
CA ILE A 212 0.16 8.35 -13.39
C ILE A 212 -1.04 7.55 -12.85
N LEU A 213 -0.74 6.44 -12.17
CA LEU A 213 -1.68 5.56 -11.48
C LEU A 213 -1.74 5.88 -9.99
N ILE A 214 -0.59 6.11 -9.37
CA ILE A 214 -0.42 6.49 -7.95
C ILE A 214 0.66 7.56 -7.87
N ASN A 215 0.47 8.56 -7.00
CA ASN A 215 1.51 9.52 -6.61
C ASN A 215 1.49 9.67 -5.09
N HIS A 216 2.58 9.33 -4.43
CA HIS A 216 2.65 9.23 -2.97
C HIS A 216 3.86 9.97 -2.41
N SER A 217 3.64 10.56 -1.24
CA SER A 217 4.69 11.03 -0.35
C SER A 217 5.05 9.93 0.65
N PHE A 218 6.34 9.77 0.92
CA PHE A 218 6.91 8.78 1.82
C PHE A 218 7.87 9.44 2.79
N HIS A 219 7.71 9.15 4.08
CA HIS A 219 8.73 9.46 5.08
C HIS A 219 9.66 8.26 5.26
N LEU A 220 10.94 8.47 4.95
CA LEU A 220 11.97 7.42 4.96
C LEU A 220 12.96 7.67 6.09
N THR A 221 13.04 6.75 7.05
CA THR A 221 13.90 6.91 8.23
C THR A 221 15.17 6.07 8.13
N PRO A 222 16.33 6.58 8.61
CA PRO A 222 17.56 5.80 8.63
C PRO A 222 17.41 4.54 9.49
N LYS A 223 18.04 3.46 9.05
CA LYS A 223 18.10 2.20 9.80
C LYS A 223 19.26 2.19 10.78
N SER A 224 19.10 1.44 11.87
CA SER A 224 20.18 1.25 12.85
C SER A 224 21.28 0.33 12.31
N SER A 225 20.93 -0.56 11.39
CA SER A 225 21.86 -1.40 10.63
C SER A 225 21.54 -1.40 9.14
N VAL A 226 22.58 -1.33 8.31
CA VAL A 226 22.46 -1.50 6.85
C VAL A 226 22.20 -2.96 6.55
N ASN A 227 21.03 -3.25 5.99
CA ASN A 227 20.66 -4.63 5.66
C ASN A 227 21.03 -4.89 4.20
N ASN A 228 21.71 -6.01 3.95
CA ASN A 228 21.93 -6.50 2.60
C ASN A 228 20.82 -7.49 2.27
N LEU A 229 19.82 -7.01 1.53
CA LEU A 229 18.67 -7.77 1.13
C LEU A 229 18.70 -7.94 -0.40
N LEU A 230 18.75 -9.19 -0.86
CA LEU A 230 18.81 -9.54 -2.28
C LEU A 230 20.03 -8.92 -3.02
N GLY A 231 21.16 -8.76 -2.34
CA GLY A 231 22.37 -8.14 -2.91
C GLY A 231 22.30 -6.61 -2.99
N GLN A 232 21.27 -6.00 -2.41
CA GLN A 232 21.09 -4.55 -2.34
C GLN A 232 21.19 -4.09 -0.88
N GLN A 233 21.92 -2.99 -0.66
CA GLN A 233 21.97 -2.33 0.63
C GLN A 233 20.77 -1.40 0.81
N TYR A 234 20.06 -1.55 1.93
CA TYR A 234 18.98 -0.68 2.37
C TYR A 234 19.42 0.09 3.60
N TYR A 235 19.55 1.41 3.43
CA TYR A 235 19.93 2.35 4.49
C TYR A 235 18.72 2.95 5.19
N TYR A 236 17.55 2.84 4.56
CA TYR A 236 16.30 3.44 5.02
C TYR A 236 15.20 2.39 5.15
N THR A 237 14.15 2.78 5.85
CA THR A 237 12.88 2.05 5.93
C THR A 237 11.72 3.00 5.75
N VAL A 238 10.56 2.49 5.36
CA VAL A 238 9.35 3.30 5.20
C VAL A 238 8.67 3.43 6.57
N SER A 239 8.51 4.67 7.02
CA SER A 239 7.88 4.97 8.31
C SER A 239 6.44 5.45 8.15
N SER A 240 6.14 6.17 7.06
CA SER A 240 4.79 6.53 6.65
C SER A 240 4.72 6.67 5.13
N ALA A 241 3.50 6.55 4.60
CA ALA A 241 3.17 6.84 3.22
C ALA A 241 1.76 7.45 3.16
N GLY A 242 1.52 8.29 2.16
CA GLY A 242 0.22 8.89 1.92
C GLY A 242 0.17 9.61 0.58
N VAL A 243 -0.99 10.17 0.26
CA VAL A 243 -1.19 10.95 -0.98
C VAL A 243 -0.20 12.11 -1.02
N GLY A 244 0.59 12.17 -2.10
CA GLY A 244 1.60 13.20 -2.37
C GLY A 244 1.12 14.27 -3.34
#